data_AF-A0A938XR84-F1
#
_entry.id   AF-A0A938XR84-F1
#
_cell.length_a   1.000
_cell.length_b   1.000
_cell.length_c   1.000
_cell.angle_alpha   90.00
_cell.angle_beta   90.00
_cell.angle_gamma   90.00
#
_symmetry.space_group_name_H-M   'P 1'
#
loop_
_entity.id
_entity.type
_entity.pdbx_description
1 polymer ?
#
loop_
_entity_poly.entity_id
_entity_poly.type
_entity_poly.pdbx_seq_one_letter_code
_entity_poly.pdbx_strand_id
1 'polypeptide(L)' 'MVLTDKSPQLIEEVIEFCQELGLPTTLADLGIIEINESEIMDVAEASCAEGETIYNLPFEVTPKMVKDAILAADRLGR' A
#
# COMPACT_ATOMS: atom_id res chain seq x y z
N MET A 1 -9.76 0.73 -3.88
CA MET A 1 -9.93 1.04 -2.45
C MET A 1 -9.43 -0.13 -1.57
N VAL A 2 -8.17 -0.51 -1.35
CA VAL A 2 -6.84 -0.28 -1.93
C VAL A 2 -6.40 -1.60 -2.58
N LEU A 3 -5.78 -1.53 -3.76
CA LEU A 3 -5.50 -2.61 -4.75
C LEU A 3 -6.63 -3.62 -5.03
N THR A 4 -7.13 -4.37 -4.05
CA THR A 4 -8.15 -5.42 -4.19
C THR A 4 -9.59 -4.97 -3.88
N ASP A 5 -9.82 -3.67 -3.71
CA ASP A 5 -11.16 -3.07 -3.53
C ASP A 5 -12.00 -3.66 -2.38
N LYS A 6 -11.37 -3.83 -1.21
CA LYS A 6 -12.05 -4.30 0.00
C LYS A 6 -12.97 -3.21 0.57
N SER A 7 -13.97 -3.62 1.35
CA SER A 7 -14.91 -2.68 1.97
C SER A 7 -14.16 -1.69 2.88
N PRO A 8 -14.59 -0.41 2.94
CA PRO A 8 -14.00 0.58 3.84
C PRO A 8 -13.98 0.11 5.30
N GLN A 9 -15.05 -0.57 5.75
CA GLN A 9 -15.16 -1.07 7.12
C GLN A 9 -14.06 -2.08 7.46
N LEU A 10 -13.70 -2.96 6.52
CA LEU A 10 -12.63 -3.93 6.74
C LEU A 10 -11.26 -3.24 6.78
N ILE A 11 -11.06 -2.21 5.96
CA ILE A 11 -9.82 -1.44 5.94
C ILE A 11 -9.66 -0.69 7.27
N GLU A 12 -10.71 -0.03 7.74
CA GLU A 12 -10.75 0.66 9.03
C GLU A 12 -10.45 -0.31 10.18
N GLU A 13 -11.14 -1.46 10.24
CA GLU A 13 -10.92 -2.49 11.26
C GLU A 13 -9.45 -2.96 11.32
N VAL A 14 -8.82 -3.18 10.16
CA VAL A 14 -7.42 -3.62 10.09
C VAL A 14 -6.46 -2.50 10.49
N ILE A 15 -6.73 -1.25 10.09
CA ILE A 15 -5.91 -0.09 10.48
C ILE A 15 -5.96 0.10 12.00
N GLU A 16 -7.15 0.11 12.59
CA GLU A 16 -7.34 0.24 14.04
C GLU A 16 -6.61 -0.88 14.79
N PHE A 17 -6.77 -2.13 14.36
CA PHE A 17 -6.07 -3.27 14.94
C PHE A 17 -4.54 -3.14 14.87
N CYS A 18 -4.00 -2.70 13.73
CA CYS A 18 -2.57 -2.47 13.57
C CYS A 18 -2.08 -1.36 14.52
N GLN A 19 -2.82 -0.26 14.63
CA GLN A 19 -2.48 0.86 15.51
C GLN A 19 -2.52 0.48 17.00
N GLU A 20 -3.50 -0.33 17.43
CA GLU A 20 -3.59 -0.85 18.80
C GLU A 20 -2.36 -1.69 19.19
N LEU A 21 -1.77 -2.40 18.22
CA LEU A 21 -0.56 -3.20 18.40
C LEU A 21 0.75 -2.40 18.21
N GLY A 22 0.66 -1.13 17.81
CA GLY A 22 1.82 -0.30 17.49
C GLY A 22 2.52 -0.70 16.18
N LEU A 23 1.79 -1.33 15.26
CA LEU A 23 2.28 -1.62 13.91
C LEU A 23 2.16 -0.38 13.03
N PRO A 24 3.08 -0.19 12.06
CA PRO A 24 3.06 0.97 11.18
C PRO A 24 1.87 0.90 10.21
N THR A 25 1.09 1.98 10.15
CA THR A 25 -0.03 2.12 9.20
C THR A 25 0.19 3.25 8.19
N THR A 26 1.24 4.05 8.36
CA THR A 26 1.63 5.13 7.44
C THR A 26 3.09 4.99 7.00
N LEU A 27 3.46 5.68 5.92
CA LEU A 27 4.85 5.81 5.48
C LEU A 27 5.69 6.56 6.53
N ALA A 28 5.08 7.49 7.27
CA ALA A 28 5.76 8.21 8.35
C ALA A 28 6.15 7.28 9.51
N ASP A 29 5.32 6.29 9.84
CA ASP A 29 5.64 5.26 10.86
C ASP A 29 6.79 4.36 10.42
N LEU A 30 7.00 4.21 9.10
CA LEU A 30 8.14 3.54 8.50
C LEU A 30 9.40 4.43 8.42
N GLY A 31 9.32 5.68 8.87
CA GLY A 31 10.42 6.65 8.84
C GLY A 31 10.51 7.46 7.53
N ILE A 32 9.54 7.33 6.62
CA ILE A 32 9.49 8.08 5.36
C ILE A 32 8.62 9.32 5.56
N ILE A 33 9.27 10.43 5.93
CA ILE A 33 8.57 11.69 6.27
C ILE A 33 8.25 12.51 5.01
N GLU A 34 9.17 12.54 4.05
CA GLU A 34 8.99 13.23 2.77
C GLU A 34 8.68 12.21 1.68
N ILE A 35 7.49 12.33 1.08
CA ILE A 35 7.06 11.43 0.02
C ILE A 35 7.62 11.94 -1.31
N ASN A 36 8.53 11.16 -1.90
CA ASN A 36 8.99 11.36 -3.27
C ASN A 36 8.26 10.39 -4.21
N GLU A 37 7.38 10.89 -5.08
CA GLU A 37 6.60 10.05 -5.99
C GLU A 37 7.45 9.19 -6.93
N SER A 38 8.67 9.62 -7.30
CA SER A 38 9.54 8.79 -8.14
C SER A 38 10.05 7.56 -7.39
N GLU A 39 10.41 7.71 -6.12
CA GLU A 39 10.86 6.59 -5.29
C GLU A 39 9.72 5.61 -5.00
N ILE A 40 8.50 6.12 -4.79
CA ILE A 40 7.32 5.24 -4.67
C ILE A 40 7.05 4.50 -5.98
N MET A 41 7.30 5.14 -7.13
CA MET A 41 7.21 4.47 -8.43
C MET A 41 8.27 3.38 -8.57
N ASP A 42 9.52 3.61 -8.15
CA ASP A 42 10.58 2.60 -8.17
C ASP A 42 10.21 1.38 -7.30
N VAL A 43 9.65 1.62 -6.11
CA VAL A 43 9.14 0.55 -5.24
C VAL A 43 7.98 -0.21 -5.91
N ALA A 44 7.10 0.51 -6.58
CA ALA A 44 5.97 -0.09 -7.27
C ALA A 44 6.39 -0.94 -8.48
N GLU A 45 7.41 -0.51 -9.23
CA GLU A 45 8.02 -1.28 -10.32
C GLU A 45 8.71 -2.53 -9.78
N ALA A 46 9.47 -2.41 -8.69
CA ALA A 46 10.10 -3.55 -8.03
C ALA A 46 9.07 -4.57 -7.51
N SER A 47 7.94 -4.10 -6.98
CA SER A 47 6.82 -4.95 -6.54
C SER A 47 6.11 -5.67 -7.69
N CYS A 48 6.29 -5.18 -8.93
CA CYS A 48 5.78 -5.75 -10.17
C CYS A 48 6.89 -6.35 -11.04
N ALA A 49 8.03 -6.73 -10.47
CA ALA A 49 9.11 -7.40 -11.18
C ALA A 49 8.73 -8.84 -11.57
N GLU A 50 9.36 -9.38 -12.61
CA GLU A 50 9.13 -10.75 -13.06
C GLU A 50 9.41 -11.76 -11.93
N GLY A 51 8.48 -12.68 -11.69
CA GLY A 51 8.58 -13.69 -10.63
C GLY A 51 8.01 -13.26 -9.27
N GLU A 52 7.54 -12.03 -9.12
CA GLU A 52 6.90 -11.57 -7.89
C GLU A 52 5.54 -12.22 -7.62
N THR A 53 5.15 -12.23 -6.35
CA THR A 53 3.89 -12.88 -5.93
C THR A 53 2.64 -12.08 -6.27
N ILE A 54 2.79 -10.82 -6.71
CA ILE A 54 1.68 -9.93 -7.04
C ILE A 54 0.82 -10.44 -8.18
N TYR A 55 1.39 -11.29 -9.06
CA TYR A 55 0.68 -11.89 -10.19
C TYR A 55 -0.26 -13.05 -9.78
N ASN A 56 -0.25 -13.47 -8.52
CA ASN A 56 -1.22 -14.44 -8.01
C ASN A 56 -2.61 -13.83 -7.77
N LEU A 57 -2.74 -12.50 -7.89
CA LEU A 57 -4.02 -11.82 -7.82
C LEU A 57 -4.89 -12.19 -9.03
N PRO A 58 -6.23 -12.28 -8.87
CA PRO A 58 -7.13 -12.71 -9.94
C PRO A 58 -7.39 -11.63 -11.00
N PHE A 59 -6.48 -10.66 -11.14
CA PHE A 59 -6.55 -9.55 -12.08
C PHE A 59 -5.14 -9.02 -12.37
N GLU A 60 -4.98 -8.36 -13.50
CA GLU A 60 -3.72 -7.74 -13.89
C GLU A 60 -3.38 -6.56 -12.97
N VAL A 61 -2.15 -6.51 -12.49
CA VAL A 61 -1.64 -5.43 -11.63
C VAL A 61 -0.53 -4.69 -12.37
N THR A 62 -0.63 -3.36 -12.39
CA THR A 62 0.39 -2.48 -12.96
C THR A 62 1.15 -1.74 -11.87
N PRO A 63 2.41 -1.33 -12.11
CA PRO A 63 3.17 -0.50 -11.16
C PRO A 63 2.41 0.75 -10.74
N LYS A 64 1.71 1.40 -11.68
CA LYS A 64 0.88 2.57 -11.36
C LYS A 64 -0.21 2.27 -10.32
N MET A 65 -0.88 1.12 -10.44
CA MET A 65 -1.90 0.70 -9.46
C MET A 65 -1.29 0.47 -8.08
N VAL A 66 -0.08 -0.09 -8.01
CA VAL A 66 0.65 -0.30 -6.76
C VAL A 66 1.08 1.04 -6.15
N LYS A 67 1.61 1.97 -6.96
CA LYS A 67 1.96 3.33 -6.52
C LYS A 67 0.76 4.05 -5.91
N ASP A 68 -0.36 4.07 -6.63
CA ASP A 68 -1.59 4.71 -6.18
C ASP A 68 -2.16 4.01 -4.93
N ALA A 69 -1.97 2.70 -4.82
CA ALA A 69 -2.36 1.92 -3.64
C ALA A 69 -1.52 2.26 -2.40
N ILE A 70 -0.19 2.39 -2.52
CA ILE A 70 0.70 2.80 -1.43
C ILE A 70 0.30 4.18 -0.90
N LEU A 71 0.11 5.15 -1.80
CA LEU A 71 -0.29 6.51 -1.43
C LEU A 71 -1.70 6.58 -0.83
N ALA A 72 -2.63 5.72 -1.30
CA ALA A 72 -3.95 5.62 -0.71
C ALA A 72 -3.91 5.00 0.69
N ALA A 73 -3.11 3.94 0.89
CA ALA A 73 -2.92 3.32 2.20
C ALA A 73 -2.31 4.31 3.21
N ASP A 74 -1.27 5.06 2.82
CA ASP A 74 -0.67 6.10 3.68
C ASP A 74 -1.70 7.12 4.14
N ARG A 75 -2.58 7.59 3.24
CA ARG A 75 -3.62 8.57 3.59
C ARG A 75 -4.71 8.01 4.49
N LEU A 76 -5.01 6.72 4.37
CA LEU A 76 -6.05 6.06 5.18
C LEU A 76 -5.54 5.74 6.59
N GLY A 77 -4.24 5.49 6.76
CA GLY A 77 -3.63 5.18 8.05
C GLY A 77 -3.32 6.40 8.94
N ARG A 78 -3.49 7.63 8.43
CA ARG A 78 -3.29 8.89 9.17
C ARG A 78 -4.54 9.28 9.95
#